data_AF-A0A1M5BPK2-F1
#
_entry.id   AF-A0A1M5BPK2-F1
#
_cell.length_a   1.000
_cell.length_b   1.000
_cell.length_c   1.000
_cell.angle_alpha   90.00
_cell.angle_beta   90.00
_cell.angle_gamma   90.00
#
_symmetry.space_group_name_H-M   'P 1'
#
loop_
_entity.id
_entity.type
_entity.pdbx_description
1 polymer ?
#
loop_
_entity_poly.entity_id
_entity_poly.type
_entity_poly.pdbx_seq_one_letter_code
_entity_poly.pdbx_strand_id
1 'polypeptide(L)'
;MPNVDHLGNIRVSFTREGAQAAIVEKNDYYAFGLKYGTTSDTSGVNYNYEYNGKEFQQEIGMNDYGARFYMPDIGRWGVVDPLAEVYRRHSPYNYAVNNPMRFIDPDGMAARGTLMQV
;
A
#
# COMPACT_ATOMS: atom_id res chain seq x y z
N MET A 1 -3.02 -11.75 -12.75
CA MET A 1 -2.18 -10.90 -11.89
C MET A 1 -2.70 -9.46 -11.99
N PRO A 2 -2.67 -8.67 -10.91
CA PRO A 2 -3.12 -7.28 -10.96
C PRO A 2 -2.19 -6.42 -11.84
N ASN A 3 -2.70 -5.27 -12.29
CA ASN A 3 -1.87 -4.21 -12.86
C ASN A 3 -1.36 -3.32 -11.72
N VAL A 4 -0.07 -3.00 -11.73
CA VAL A 4 0.59 -2.22 -10.69
C VAL A 4 1.36 -1.02 -11.25
N ASP A 5 1.52 0.03 -10.45
CA ASP A 5 2.37 1.18 -10.78
C ASP A 5 3.86 0.96 -10.39
N HIS A 6 4.69 1.99 -10.53
CA HIS A 6 6.14 1.91 -10.27
C HIS A 6 6.49 1.65 -8.80
N LEU A 7 5.56 1.87 -7.87
CA LEU A 7 5.72 1.59 -6.44
C LEU A 7 5.10 0.23 -6.05
N GLY A 8 4.51 -0.47 -7.01
CA GLY A 8 3.78 -1.71 -6.76
C GLY A 8 2.38 -1.50 -6.21
N ASN A 9 1.80 -0.29 -6.31
CA ASN A 9 0.41 -0.08 -5.91
C ASN A 9 -0.52 -0.74 -6.92
N ILE A 10 -1.53 -1.47 -6.46
CA ILE A 10 -2.47 -2.18 -7.32
C ILE A 10 -3.48 -1.20 -7.91
N ARG A 11 -3.36 -0.92 -9.22
CA ARG A 11 -4.21 0.04 -9.93
C ARG A 11 -5.46 -0.59 -10.50
N VAL A 12 -5.34 -1.84 -10.97
CA VAL A 12 -6.47 -2.62 -11.49
C VAL A 12 -6.34 -4.07 -11.03
N SER A 13 -7.39 -4.59 -10.41
CA SER A 13 -7.52 -5.99 -10.02
C SER A 13 -8.49 -6.74 -10.92
N PHE A 14 -8.27 -8.04 -11.08
CA PHE A 14 -9.02 -8.88 -12.01
C PHE A 14 -9.46 -10.18 -11.33
N THR A 15 -10.63 -10.68 -11.74
CA THR A 15 -11.11 -12.02 -11.43
C THR A 15 -11.33 -12.81 -12.72
N ARG A 16 -11.40 -14.13 -12.61
CA ARG A 16 -11.67 -15.01 -13.75
C ARG A 16 -13.18 -15.25 -13.84
N GLU A 17 -13.77 -14.84 -14.95
CA GLU A 17 -15.15 -15.17 -15.32
C GLU A 17 -15.13 -16.14 -16.51
N GLY A 18 -15.24 -17.44 -16.21
CA GLY A 18 -15.16 -18.50 -17.21
C GLY A 18 -13.81 -18.52 -17.93
N ALA A 19 -13.77 -18.11 -19.20
CA ALA A 19 -12.55 -18.01 -20.01
C ALA A 19 -12.02 -16.58 -20.14
N GLN A 20 -12.69 -15.58 -19.55
CA GLN A 20 -12.36 -14.17 -19.65
C GLN A 20 -11.90 -13.61 -18.29
N ALA A 21 -11.20 -12.47 -18.33
CA ALA A 21 -10.85 -11.69 -17.16
C ALA A 21 -11.85 -10.55 -16.99
N ALA A 22 -12.46 -10.45 -15.81
CA ALA A 22 -13.34 -9.34 -15.43
C ALA A 22 -12.61 -8.42 -14.46
N ILE A 23 -12.88 -7.12 -14.55
CA ILE A 23 -12.31 -6.12 -13.64
C ILE A 23 -13.05 -6.21 -12.30
N VAL A 24 -12.30 -6.31 -11.21
CA VAL A 24 -12.86 -6.29 -9.86
C VAL A 24 -12.91 -4.85 -9.36
N GLU A 25 -11.76 -4.18 -9.37
CA GLU A 25 -11.62 -2.84 -8.83
C GLU A 25 -10.59 -2.04 -9.64
N LYS A 26 -10.84 -0.74 -9.77
CA LYS A 26 -9.85 0.26 -10.19
C LYS A 26 -9.57 1.20 -9.03
N ASN A 27 -8.29 1.37 -8.72
CA ASN A 27 -7.81 2.14 -7.58
C ASN A 27 -6.83 3.22 -8.03
N ASP A 28 -7.14 4.46 -7.65
CA ASP A 28 -6.15 5.52 -7.55
C ASP A 28 -5.81 5.78 -6.09
N TYR A 29 -4.62 6.32 -5.85
CA TYR A 29 -4.12 6.59 -4.51
C TYR A 29 -3.60 8.01 -4.43
N TYR A 30 -3.90 8.68 -3.31
CA TYR A 30 -3.12 9.81 -2.86
C TYR A 30 -1.67 9.38 -2.57
N ALA A 31 -0.75 10.33 -2.49
CA ALA A 31 0.68 10.05 -2.34
C ALA A 31 1.00 9.10 -1.16
N PHE A 32 0.26 9.21 -0.06
CA PHE A 32 0.42 8.41 1.15
C PHE A 32 -0.50 7.16 1.19
N GLY A 33 -1.09 6.77 0.07
CA GLY A 33 -1.77 5.48 -0.05
C GLY A 33 -3.24 5.46 0.36
N LEU A 34 -3.83 6.59 0.76
CA LEU A 34 -5.29 6.68 0.86
C LEU A 34 -5.90 6.54 -0.52
N LYS A 35 -6.93 5.69 -0.67
CA LYS A 35 -7.65 5.53 -1.93
C LYS A 35 -8.32 6.84 -2.36
N TYR A 36 -8.20 7.14 -3.65
CA TYR A 36 -8.89 8.23 -4.33
C TYR A 36 -9.82 7.62 -5.38
N GLY A 37 -11.13 7.86 -5.26
CA GLY A 37 -12.11 7.44 -6.27
C GLY A 37 -12.03 5.95 -6.62
N THR A 38 -12.60 5.10 -5.78
CA THR A 38 -12.70 3.67 -6.06
C THR A 38 -13.90 3.38 -6.95
N THR A 39 -13.68 2.65 -8.05
CA THR A 39 -14.77 2.04 -8.84
C THR A 39 -14.67 0.53 -8.76
N SER A 40 -15.66 -0.11 -8.13
CA SER A 40 -15.82 -1.56 -8.13
C SER A 40 -16.71 -1.96 -9.32
N ASP A 41 -16.18 -2.83 -10.19
CA ASP A 41 -16.88 -3.27 -11.40
C ASP A 41 -17.58 -4.64 -11.19
N THR A 42 -17.17 -5.42 -10.18
CA THR A 42 -17.77 -6.73 -9.85
C THR A 42 -18.28 -6.78 -8.41
N SER A 43 -19.60 -6.86 -8.21
CA SER A 43 -20.23 -6.94 -6.88
C SER A 43 -19.88 -8.25 -6.15
N GLY A 44 -19.38 -8.16 -4.92
CA GLY A 44 -19.15 -9.30 -4.02
C GLY A 44 -17.79 -9.99 -4.16
N VAL A 45 -16.93 -9.55 -5.09
CA VAL A 45 -15.51 -9.95 -5.15
C VAL A 45 -14.68 -8.78 -4.64
N ASN A 46 -13.87 -9.02 -3.61
CA ASN A 46 -12.97 -8.02 -3.08
C ASN A 46 -11.51 -8.47 -3.24
N TYR A 47 -10.63 -7.53 -3.57
CA TYR A 47 -9.21 -7.77 -3.70
C TYR A 47 -8.49 -7.06 -2.56
N ASN A 48 -8.11 -7.82 -1.53
CA ASN A 48 -7.61 -7.25 -0.27
C ASN A 48 -6.20 -6.66 -0.37
N TYR A 49 -5.53 -6.73 -1.52
CA TYR A 49 -4.18 -6.19 -1.69
C TYR A 49 -4.25 -4.88 -2.47
N GLU A 50 -3.57 -3.84 -1.97
CA GLU A 50 -3.79 -2.48 -2.46
C GLU A 50 -2.47 -1.69 -2.57
N TYR A 51 -2.24 -0.76 -1.64
CA TYR A 51 -1.09 0.15 -1.66
C TYR A 51 0.21 -0.61 -1.37
N ASN A 52 1.23 -0.40 -2.19
CA ASN A 52 2.51 -1.13 -2.18
C ASN A 52 2.36 -2.67 -2.23
N GLY A 53 1.23 -3.17 -2.73
CA GLY A 53 0.92 -4.60 -2.73
C GLY A 53 0.67 -5.17 -1.33
N LYS A 54 0.33 -4.34 -0.35
CA LYS A 54 0.05 -4.75 1.03
C LYS A 54 -1.41 -5.09 1.23
N GLU A 55 -1.65 -6.01 2.15
CA GLU A 55 -3.01 -6.40 2.52
C GLU A 55 -3.67 -5.26 3.30
N PHE A 56 -4.82 -4.80 2.84
CA PHE A 56 -5.66 -3.83 3.51
C PHE A 56 -6.66 -4.55 4.41
N GLN A 57 -6.53 -4.33 5.72
CA GLN A 57 -7.44 -4.85 6.74
C GLN A 57 -8.65 -3.92 6.84
N GLN A 58 -9.78 -4.32 6.23
CA GLN A 58 -10.98 -3.49 6.10
C GLN A 58 -11.60 -3.12 7.45
N GLU A 59 -11.49 -4.02 8.43
CA GLU A 59 -12.08 -3.86 9.76
C GLU A 59 -11.43 -2.72 10.57
N ILE A 60 -10.16 -2.42 10.28
CA ILE A 60 -9.37 -1.42 10.99
C ILE A 60 -8.90 -0.27 10.09
N GLY A 61 -9.06 -0.38 8.77
CA GLY A 61 -8.67 0.64 7.80
C GLY A 61 -7.16 0.81 7.64
N MET A 62 -6.38 -0.24 7.88
CA MET A 62 -4.91 -0.19 7.87
C MET A 62 -4.30 -1.22 6.93
N ASN A 63 -3.11 -0.92 6.40
CA ASN A 63 -2.36 -1.86 5.58
C ASN A 63 -1.39 -2.67 6.46
N ASP A 64 -1.33 -3.97 6.26
CA ASP A 64 -0.38 -4.86 6.93
C ASP A 64 0.96 -4.88 6.20
N TYR A 65 2.01 -4.38 6.85
CA TYR A 65 3.37 -4.39 6.33
C TYR A 65 4.24 -5.50 6.94
N GLY A 66 3.70 -6.29 7.87
CA GLY A 66 4.42 -7.32 8.62
C GLY A 66 4.85 -6.80 10.00
N ALA A 67 5.88 -5.95 10.07
CA ALA A 67 6.35 -5.44 11.36
C ALA A 67 5.41 -4.39 11.97
N ARG A 68 4.61 -3.69 11.15
CA ARG A 68 3.73 -2.60 11.58
C ARG A 68 2.47 -2.52 10.70
N PHE A 69 1.37 -2.04 11.28
CA PHE A 69 0.21 -1.57 10.53
C PHE A 69 0.40 -0.11 10.10
N TYR A 70 0.18 0.16 8.82
CA TYR A 70 0.26 1.47 8.21
C TYR A 70 -1.11 2.12 8.10
N MET A 71 -1.21 3.38 8.52
CA MET A 71 -2.42 4.20 8.49
C MET A 71 -2.39 5.13 7.25
N PRO A 72 -3.05 4.76 6.14
CA PRO A 72 -3.00 5.53 4.89
C PRO A 72 -3.75 6.86 4.96
N ASP A 73 -4.76 6.97 5.84
CA ASP A 73 -5.57 8.16 6.08
C ASP A 73 -4.78 9.33 6.66
N ILE A 74 -3.77 9.05 7.51
CA ILE A 74 -2.90 10.05 8.12
C ILE A 74 -1.44 9.97 7.65
N GLY A 75 -1.06 8.96 6.88
CA GLY A 75 0.28 8.80 6.31
C GLY A 75 1.37 8.46 7.34
N ARG A 76 1.05 7.59 8.31
CA ARG A 76 1.91 7.25 9.46
C ARG A 76 1.82 5.77 9.84
N TRP A 77 2.79 5.30 10.61
CA TRP A 77 2.70 4.02 11.30
C TRP A 77 1.75 4.11 12.50
N GLY A 78 0.99 3.05 12.77
CA GLY A 78 0.14 2.97 13.97
C GLY A 78 0.90 2.73 15.27
N VAL A 79 2.17 2.34 15.19
CA VAL A 79 3.05 2.05 16.32
C VAL A 79 4.46 2.60 16.11
N VAL A 80 5.25 2.68 17.18
CA VAL A 80 6.65 3.12 17.17
C VAL A 80 7.51 2.20 16.30
N ASP A 81 8.37 2.78 15.46
CA ASP A 81 9.36 2.06 14.66
C ASP A 81 10.33 1.24 15.54
N PRO A 82 10.46 -0.09 15.32
CA PRO A 82 11.49 -0.90 15.98
C PRO A 82 12.92 -0.39 15.76
N LEU A 83 13.16 0.34 14.67
CA LEU A 83 14.42 0.95 14.30
C LEU A 83 14.44 2.47 14.52
N ALA A 84 13.55 3.02 15.38
CA ALA A 84 13.48 4.45 15.65
C ALA A 84 14.84 5.07 16.04
N GLU A 85 15.67 4.33 16.79
CA GLU A 85 17.01 4.76 17.20
C GLU A 85 17.99 4.95 16.03
N VAL A 86 17.76 4.27 14.90
CA VAL A 86 18.54 4.45 13.67
C VAL A 86 18.05 5.69 12.91
N TYR A 87 16.74 5.96 12.94
CA TYR A 87 16.09 7.09 12.29
C TYR A 87 16.02 8.37 13.16
N ARG A 88 17.12 8.74 13.84
CA ARG A 88 17.16 9.84 14.83
C ARG A 88 16.66 11.21 14.36
N ARG A 89 16.61 11.46 13.04
CA ARG A 89 16.14 12.72 12.44
C ARG A 89 14.65 12.72 12.08
N HIS A 90 13.97 11.60 12.26
CA HIS A 90 12.58 11.41 11.87
C HIS A 90 11.73 11.03 13.08
N SER A 91 10.43 11.33 13.00
CA SER A 91 9.47 10.82 13.98
C SER A 91 9.51 9.29 14.00
N PRO A 92 9.37 8.63 15.18
CA PRO A 92 9.22 7.18 15.27
C PRO A 92 7.99 6.62 14.55
N TYR A 93 7.11 7.48 14.04
CA TYR A 93 5.90 7.13 13.28
C TYR A 93 6.00 7.50 11.79
N ASN A 94 7.18 7.89 11.30
CA ASN A 94 7.39 8.32 9.91
C ASN A 94 7.27 7.15 8.93
N TYR A 95 6.45 7.34 7.88
CA TYR A 95 6.42 6.45 6.72
C TYR A 95 7.25 6.99 5.55
N ALA A 96 8.07 6.12 4.96
CA ALA A 96 8.82 6.37 3.72
C ALA A 96 9.65 7.67 3.74
N VAL A 97 10.23 8.02 4.90
CA VAL A 97 10.98 9.28 5.13
C VAL A 97 10.23 10.54 4.63
N ASN A 98 8.91 10.55 4.75
CA ASN A 98 8.00 11.57 4.22
C ASN A 98 8.09 11.80 2.69
N ASN A 99 8.58 10.84 1.92
CA ASN A 99 8.61 10.89 0.46
C ASN A 99 8.16 9.57 -0.16
N PRO A 100 6.86 9.24 -0.05
CA PRO A 100 6.29 7.97 -0.51
C PRO A 100 6.26 7.83 -2.04
N MET A 101 6.56 8.89 -2.79
CA MET A 101 6.70 8.83 -4.24
C MET A 101 8.03 8.20 -4.68
N ARG A 102 9.04 8.19 -3.78
CA ARG A 102 10.40 7.71 -4.05
C ARG A 102 10.80 6.51 -3.18
N PHE A 103 10.20 6.37 -2.01
CA PHE A 103 10.53 5.32 -1.06
C PHE A 103 9.28 4.52 -0.71
N ILE A 104 9.48 3.23 -0.49
CA ILE A 104 8.50 2.32 0.11
C ILE A 104 9.12 1.69 1.36
N ASP A 105 8.31 1.15 2.26
CA ASP A 105 8.80 0.29 3.34
C ASP A 105 8.37 -1.16 3.03
N PRO A 106 9.25 -2.08 2.63
CA PRO A 106 8.82 -3.41 2.19
C PRO A 106 8.32 -4.33 3.29
N ASP A 107 8.72 -4.12 4.55
CA ASP A 107 8.45 -5.04 5.67
C ASP A 107 7.99 -4.30 6.94
N GLY A 108 7.80 -2.99 6.83
CA GLY A 108 7.43 -2.15 7.95
C GLY A 108 8.60 -1.92 8.91
N MET A 109 9.86 -2.06 8.50
CA MET A 109 11.01 -1.73 9.34
C MET A 109 11.85 -0.59 8.77
N ALA A 110 12.03 -0.53 7.45
CA ALA A 110 12.93 0.44 6.85
C ALA A 110 12.49 0.88 5.46
N ALA A 111 12.54 2.19 5.25
CA ALA A 111 12.32 2.78 3.94
C ALA A 111 13.45 2.37 2.97
N ARG A 112 13.06 1.89 1.80
CA ARG A 112 13.93 1.55 0.67
C ARG A 112 13.55 2.39 -0.54
N GLY A 113 14.55 2.88 -1.27
CA GLY A 113 14.33 3.64 -2.51
C GLY A 113 13.91 2.73 -3.65
N THR A 114 13.00 3.20 -4.51
CA THR A 114 12.45 2.43 -5.64
C THR A 114 13.41 2.35 -6.85
N LEU A 115 14.56 3.03 -6.79
CA LEU A 115 15.62 2.89 -7.79
C LEU A 115 16.32 1.55 -7.58
N MET A 116 15.87 0.50 -8.29
CA MET A 116 16.58 -0.72 -8.73
C MET A 116 15.56 -1.83 -9.12
N GLN A 117 14.80 -1.60 -10.20
CA GLN A 117 14.21 -2.67 -11.00
C GLN A 117 14.48 -2.34 -12.47
N VAL A 118 15.62 -2.82 -12.95
CA VAL A 118 15.95 -3.02 -14.38
C VAL A 118 16.42 -4.45 -14.52
#